data_AF-A0A1W5T543-F1
#
_entry.id   AF-A0A1W5T543-F1
#
_cell.length_a   1.000
_cell.length_b   1.000
_cell.length_c   1.000
_cell.angle_alpha   90.00
_cell.angle_beta   90.00
_cell.angle_gamma   90.00
#
_symmetry.space_group_name_H-M   'P 1'
#
loop_
_entity.id
_entity.type
_entity.pdbx_description
1 polymer ?
#
loop_
_entity_poly.entity_id
_entity_poly.type
_entity_poly.pdbx_seq_one_letter_code
_entity_poly.pdbx_strand_id
1 'polypeptide(L)'
;METTTYTRSKTTEFFYKMNFAIYIFGLPNFWIEDLKLSKRFVKIYDKISLFNDLLVYLLLVMEFGAFFTQHNLTDKQKFNLMVFAISHPLLCSFCVMVSKLKKKVRLVMYSQAVALKRDYNDPEVEKQMIARSLTYVLAFMSSCTITMIMFAIEAIWDVIRHGATFTTLITAYPDVQDRSILADVVRVLAFVTWWIFLTKMVAVYMLVIPLTISLRYQFKNLQSYFLSLAELFERSDLSQKEKEEKYEAGLKLGIKLHSETLSCAEDTQDVCRGVFSGQIIFNILLLIVLMAQMVTSERTFVNMFGTVATSCTVITSTGFFMWNAGDVTVEASYLPTAIYFSGWQHCQRDSSMRVRRLVVTCMSHAQQPVIFKGLGYIELSYQSFITIVKSSYSVFSVLY
;
A
#
# COMPACT_ATOMS: atom_id res chain seq x y z
N MET A 1 -20.93 11.68 16.40
CA MET A 1 -19.46 11.59 16.41
C MET A 1 -19.00 13.02 16.58
N GLU A 2 -18.51 13.36 17.77
CA GLU A 2 -18.09 14.74 18.10
C GLU A 2 -17.11 15.24 17.04
N THR A 3 -17.32 16.47 16.57
CA THR A 3 -16.39 17.17 15.69
C THR A 3 -15.08 17.37 16.45
N THR A 4 -14.17 16.42 16.36
CA THR A 4 -12.86 16.51 16.98
C THR A 4 -12.06 17.57 16.26
N THR A 5 -12.03 18.78 16.80
CA THR A 5 -11.08 19.82 16.43
C THR A 5 -9.67 19.34 16.73
N TYR A 6 -8.96 18.86 15.71
CA TYR A 6 -7.54 18.50 15.80
C TYR A 6 -6.67 19.60 15.17
N THR A 7 -5.46 19.76 15.68
CA THR A 7 -4.49 20.72 15.14
C THR A 7 -4.04 20.28 13.75
N ARG A 8 -4.17 21.15 12.75
CA ARG A 8 -3.69 20.86 11.39
C ARG A 8 -2.16 20.83 11.36
N SER A 9 -1.61 19.68 10.98
CA SER A 9 -0.20 19.49 10.63
C SER A 9 -0.04 19.19 9.13
N LYS A 10 1.21 19.23 8.62
CA LYS A 10 1.50 18.84 7.22
C LYS A 10 1.08 17.40 6.95
N THR A 11 1.22 16.51 7.95
CA THR A 11 0.75 15.13 7.90
C THR A 11 -0.77 15.07 7.72
N THR A 12 -1.54 15.82 8.50
CA THR A 12 -3.00 15.81 8.37
C THR A 12 -3.46 16.33 7.02
N GLU A 13 -2.78 17.34 6.47
CA GLU A 13 -3.07 17.85 5.13
C GLU A 13 -2.72 16.81 4.05
N PHE A 14 -1.59 16.12 4.20
CA PHE A 14 -1.16 15.05 3.31
C PHE A 14 -2.18 13.91 3.27
N PHE A 15 -2.58 13.37 4.43
CA PHE A 15 -3.57 12.29 4.50
C PHE A 15 -4.95 12.73 4.03
N TYR A 16 -5.34 13.98 4.29
CA TYR A 16 -6.59 14.54 3.74
C TYR A 16 -6.57 14.58 2.21
N LYS A 17 -5.49 15.09 1.59
CA LYS A 17 -5.33 15.13 0.12
C LYS A 17 -5.29 13.73 -0.49
N MET A 18 -4.57 12.81 0.16
CA MET A 18 -4.50 11.41 -0.25
C MET A 18 -5.89 10.76 -0.22
N ASN A 19 -6.63 10.94 0.88
CA ASN A 19 -7.98 10.41 1.02
C ASN A 19 -8.98 11.04 0.03
N PHE A 20 -8.82 12.33 -0.27
CA PHE A 20 -9.59 12.97 -1.33
C PHE A 20 -9.36 12.27 -2.67
N ALA A 21 -8.11 11.99 -3.05
CA ALA A 21 -7.80 11.26 -4.28
C ALA A 21 -8.35 9.82 -4.24
N ILE A 22 -8.20 9.11 -3.13
CA ILE A 22 -8.75 7.76 -2.90
C ILE A 22 -10.28 7.74 -3.11
N TYR A 23 -10.98 8.76 -2.60
CA TYR A 23 -12.42 8.88 -2.79
C TYR A 23 -12.80 9.12 -4.26
N ILE A 24 -12.08 10.01 -4.96
CA ILE A 24 -12.29 10.27 -6.39
C ILE A 24 -11.93 9.06 -7.27
N PHE A 25 -11.09 8.16 -6.79
CA PHE A 25 -10.80 6.88 -7.42
C PHE A 25 -11.80 5.77 -7.05
N GLY A 26 -12.88 6.11 -6.35
CA GLY A 26 -14.04 5.23 -6.17
C GLY A 26 -14.00 4.34 -4.93
N LEU A 27 -13.12 4.63 -3.97
CA LEU A 27 -13.16 4.02 -2.62
C LEU A 27 -13.92 4.90 -1.61
N PRO A 28 -14.35 4.35 -0.46
CA PRO A 28 -15.03 5.14 0.56
C PRO A 28 -14.16 6.27 1.16
N ASN A 29 -14.80 7.33 1.67
CA ASN A 29 -14.12 8.32 2.50
C ASN A 29 -13.64 7.68 3.82
N PHE A 30 -12.33 7.46 3.93
CA PHE A 30 -11.67 6.94 5.14
C PHE A 30 -11.25 8.04 6.11
N TRP A 31 -11.25 9.31 5.70
CA TRP A 31 -10.95 10.43 6.59
C TRP A 31 -12.05 10.66 7.63
N ILE A 32 -11.68 11.33 8.71
CA ILE A 32 -12.53 11.58 9.89
C ILE A 32 -13.56 12.65 9.57
N GLU A 33 -13.10 13.71 8.90
CA GLU A 33 -13.96 14.79 8.42
C GLU A 33 -14.64 14.41 7.11
N ASP A 34 -15.80 14.99 6.87
CA ASP A 34 -16.39 14.98 5.54
C ASP A 34 -15.49 15.77 4.58
N LEU A 35 -15.35 15.25 3.37
CA LEU A 35 -14.61 15.95 2.31
C LEU A 35 -15.25 17.31 2.07
N LYS A 36 -14.44 18.32 1.73
CA LYS A 36 -14.89 19.67 1.34
C LYS A 36 -15.54 19.67 -0.05
N LEU A 37 -16.55 18.82 -0.22
CA LEU A 37 -17.36 18.63 -1.42
C LEU A 37 -18.82 18.94 -1.08
N SER A 38 -19.57 19.42 -2.06
CA SER A 38 -21.01 19.67 -1.84
C SER A 38 -21.76 18.36 -1.57
N LYS A 39 -22.73 18.37 -0.65
CA LYS A 39 -23.55 17.18 -0.35
C LYS A 39 -24.25 16.62 -1.59
N ARG A 40 -24.62 17.50 -2.55
CA ARG A 40 -25.20 17.10 -3.84
C ARG A 40 -24.18 16.34 -4.69
N PHE A 41 -22.95 16.85 -4.80
CA PHE A 41 -21.88 16.20 -5.53
C PHE A 41 -21.58 14.81 -4.96
N VAL A 42 -21.39 14.70 -3.64
CA VAL A 42 -21.12 13.42 -2.95
C VAL A 42 -22.23 12.41 -3.26
N LYS A 43 -23.50 12.80 -3.15
CA LYS A 43 -24.64 11.91 -3.43
C LYS A 43 -24.72 11.44 -4.89
N ILE A 44 -24.37 12.30 -5.85
CA ILE A 44 -24.35 11.96 -7.27
C ILE A 44 -23.15 11.04 -7.57
N TYR A 45 -21.98 11.41 -7.08
CA TYR A 45 -20.75 10.67 -7.27
C TYR A 45 -20.82 9.27 -6.64
N ASP A 46 -21.39 9.12 -5.45
CA ASP A 46 -21.57 7.80 -4.81
C ASP A 46 -22.44 6.87 -5.67
N LYS A 47 -23.49 7.41 -6.33
CA LYS A 47 -24.31 6.63 -7.27
C LYS A 47 -23.53 6.25 -8.53
N ILE A 48 -22.72 7.16 -9.06
CA ILE A 48 -21.84 6.89 -10.21
C ILE A 48 -20.80 5.83 -9.85
N SER A 49 -20.20 5.91 -8.66
CA SER A 49 -19.22 4.93 -8.18
C SER A 49 -19.85 3.54 -8.05
N LEU A 50 -21.08 3.44 -7.55
CA LEU A 50 -21.82 2.19 -7.48
C LEU A 50 -22.14 1.62 -8.87
N PHE A 51 -22.51 2.47 -9.82
CA PHE A 51 -22.72 2.05 -11.21
C PHE A 51 -21.41 1.54 -11.83
N ASN A 52 -20.30 2.24 -11.59
CA ASN A 52 -18.98 1.81 -12.02
C ASN A 52 -18.57 0.47 -11.40
N ASP A 53 -18.90 0.22 -10.12
CA ASP A 53 -18.68 -1.09 -9.48
C ASP A 53 -19.43 -2.20 -10.21
N LEU A 54 -20.70 -1.95 -10.58
CA LEU A 54 -21.49 -2.91 -11.36
C LEU A 54 -20.85 -3.20 -12.71
N LEU A 55 -20.36 -2.17 -13.42
CA LEU A 55 -19.66 -2.36 -14.70
C LEU A 55 -18.38 -3.19 -14.54
N VAL A 56 -17.60 -2.94 -13.48
CA VAL A 56 -16.40 -3.72 -13.18
C VAL A 56 -16.75 -5.18 -12.89
N TYR A 57 -17.79 -5.46 -12.08
CA TYR A 57 -18.22 -6.83 -11.83
C TYR A 57 -18.73 -7.52 -13.10
N LEU A 58 -19.45 -6.79 -13.96
CA LEU A 58 -19.87 -7.32 -15.26
C LEU A 58 -18.66 -7.65 -16.13
N LEU A 59 -17.64 -6.78 -16.18
CA LEU A 59 -16.40 -7.04 -16.92
C LEU A 59 -15.71 -8.31 -16.43
N LEU A 60 -15.60 -8.53 -15.11
CA LEU A 60 -15.03 -9.75 -14.54
C LEU A 60 -15.81 -11.01 -14.97
N VAL A 61 -17.14 -10.96 -14.93
CA VAL A 61 -17.99 -12.07 -15.38
C VAL A 61 -17.78 -12.33 -16.88
N MET A 62 -17.64 -11.27 -17.68
CA MET A 62 -17.37 -11.37 -19.11
C MET A 62 -15.98 -11.95 -19.39
N GLU A 63 -14.95 -11.61 -18.61
CA GLU A 63 -13.62 -12.21 -18.73
C GLU A 63 -13.65 -13.71 -18.41
N PHE A 64 -14.33 -14.12 -17.34
CA PHE A 64 -14.52 -15.55 -17.05
C PHE A 64 -15.36 -16.26 -18.11
N GLY A 65 -16.40 -15.61 -18.61
CA GLY A 65 -17.25 -16.15 -19.68
C GLY A 65 -16.46 -16.39 -20.98
N ALA A 66 -15.39 -15.63 -21.21
CA ALA A 66 -14.55 -15.77 -22.40
C ALA A 66 -13.88 -17.15 -22.52
N PHE A 67 -13.62 -17.85 -21.40
CA PHE A 67 -13.11 -19.23 -21.46
C PHE A 67 -14.09 -20.20 -22.14
N PHE A 68 -15.38 -19.88 -22.14
CA PHE A 68 -16.43 -20.72 -22.69
C PHE A 68 -16.87 -20.28 -24.09
N THR A 69 -16.70 -19.00 -24.43
CA THR A 69 -17.17 -18.47 -25.72
C THR A 69 -16.07 -18.26 -26.76
N GLN A 70 -14.82 -18.04 -26.33
CA GLN A 70 -13.71 -17.73 -27.22
C GLN A 70 -12.89 -19.00 -27.52
N HIS A 71 -13.16 -19.64 -28.65
CA HIS A 71 -12.48 -20.89 -29.03
C HIS A 71 -11.24 -20.69 -29.89
N ASN A 72 -11.19 -19.59 -30.67
CA ASN A 72 -10.17 -19.35 -31.68
C ASN A 72 -9.16 -18.27 -31.24
N LEU A 73 -8.53 -18.49 -30.09
CA LEU A 73 -7.51 -17.60 -29.54
C LEU A 73 -6.09 -18.06 -29.89
N THR A 74 -5.21 -17.10 -30.20
CA THR A 74 -3.77 -17.36 -30.26
C THR A 74 -3.24 -17.72 -28.87
N ASP A 75 -2.09 -18.37 -28.78
CA ASP A 75 -1.52 -18.75 -27.47
C ASP A 75 -1.29 -17.53 -26.59
N LYS A 76 -0.77 -16.43 -27.15
CA LYS A 76 -0.62 -15.15 -26.47
C LYS A 76 -1.94 -14.62 -25.93
N GLN A 77 -3.01 -14.69 -26.72
CA GLN A 77 -4.35 -14.27 -26.30
C GLN A 77 -4.89 -15.14 -25.17
N LYS A 78 -4.68 -16.46 -25.21
CA LYS A 78 -5.05 -17.38 -24.11
C LYS A 78 -4.31 -17.03 -22.82
N PHE A 79 -3.01 -16.73 -22.90
CA PHE A 79 -2.24 -16.30 -21.73
C PHE A 79 -2.69 -14.95 -21.19
N ASN A 80 -2.94 -13.95 -22.05
CA ASN A 80 -3.50 -12.66 -21.62
C ASN A 80 -4.86 -12.83 -20.94
N LEU A 81 -5.76 -13.65 -21.50
CA LEU A 81 -7.04 -13.99 -20.89
C LEU A 81 -6.83 -14.61 -19.49
N MET A 82 -5.91 -15.55 -19.35
CA MET A 82 -5.61 -16.19 -18.07
C MET A 82 -5.03 -15.20 -17.05
N VAL A 83 -4.11 -14.32 -17.46
CA VAL A 83 -3.56 -13.26 -16.61
C VAL A 83 -4.68 -12.37 -16.08
N PHE A 84 -5.55 -11.86 -16.95
CA PHE A 84 -6.64 -10.95 -16.54
C PHE A 84 -7.69 -11.65 -15.68
N ALA A 85 -8.14 -12.84 -16.06
CA ALA A 85 -9.14 -13.59 -15.32
C ALA A 85 -8.66 -14.04 -13.92
N ILE A 86 -7.35 -14.22 -13.70
CA ILE A 86 -6.79 -14.49 -12.37
C ILE A 86 -6.57 -13.19 -11.60
N SER A 87 -5.97 -12.19 -12.26
CA SER A 87 -5.54 -10.95 -11.62
C SER A 87 -6.69 -10.08 -11.18
N HIS A 88 -7.66 -9.81 -12.06
CA HIS A 88 -8.68 -8.82 -11.82
C HIS A 88 -9.62 -9.18 -10.65
N PRO A 89 -10.08 -10.43 -10.47
CA PRO A 89 -10.86 -10.80 -9.30
C PRO A 89 -10.07 -10.70 -7.98
N LEU A 90 -8.79 -11.10 -7.99
CA LEU A 90 -7.93 -11.03 -6.82
C LEU A 90 -7.70 -9.57 -6.41
N LEU A 91 -7.39 -8.71 -7.38
CA LEU A 91 -7.26 -7.28 -7.18
C LEU A 91 -8.60 -6.65 -6.73
N CYS A 92 -9.73 -6.99 -7.35
CA CYS A 92 -11.06 -6.55 -6.94
C CYS A 92 -11.35 -6.89 -5.47
N SER A 93 -10.91 -8.07 -5.01
CA SER A 93 -11.04 -8.46 -3.62
C SER A 93 -10.34 -7.50 -2.66
N PHE A 94 -9.25 -6.84 -3.07
CA PHE A 94 -8.52 -5.87 -2.23
C PHE A 94 -9.39 -4.64 -1.95
N CYS A 95 -10.04 -4.10 -2.99
CA CYS A 95 -10.97 -2.97 -2.83
C CYS A 95 -12.11 -3.33 -1.88
N VAL A 96 -12.68 -4.53 -2.01
CA VAL A 96 -13.77 -5.01 -1.14
C VAL A 96 -13.28 -5.18 0.31
N MET A 97 -12.12 -5.80 0.52
CA MET A 97 -11.54 -6.01 1.85
C MET A 97 -11.31 -4.69 2.58
N VAL A 98 -10.65 -3.72 1.94
CA VAL A 98 -10.37 -2.40 2.54
C VAL A 98 -11.67 -1.64 2.79
N SER A 99 -12.62 -1.69 1.86
CA SER A 99 -13.92 -1.01 2.02
C SER A 99 -14.74 -1.56 3.18
N LYS A 100 -14.71 -2.87 3.41
CA LYS A 100 -15.36 -3.50 4.58
C LYS A 100 -14.74 -3.04 5.91
N LEU A 101 -13.44 -2.73 5.91
CA LEU A 101 -12.71 -2.26 7.08
C LEU A 101 -12.72 -0.74 7.26
N LYS A 102 -13.61 0.00 6.56
CA LYS A 102 -13.68 1.48 6.56
C LYS A 102 -13.51 2.13 7.94
N LYS A 103 -14.21 1.62 8.97
CA LYS A 103 -14.14 2.17 10.33
C LYS A 103 -12.74 1.98 10.96
N LYS A 104 -12.13 0.81 10.78
CA LYS A 104 -10.78 0.52 11.29
C LYS A 104 -9.74 1.33 10.52
N VAL A 105 -9.83 1.40 9.20
CA VAL A 105 -8.94 2.23 8.36
C VAL A 105 -8.97 3.68 8.83
N ARG A 106 -10.16 4.24 9.05
CA ARG A 106 -10.34 5.61 9.58
C ARG A 106 -9.63 5.82 10.91
N LEU A 107 -9.73 4.85 11.83
CA LEU A 107 -9.09 4.92 13.13
C LEU A 107 -7.56 4.90 13.01
N VAL A 108 -7.01 4.01 12.17
CA VAL A 108 -5.56 3.94 11.91
C VAL A 108 -5.06 5.25 11.31
N MET A 109 -5.75 5.77 10.29
CA MET A 109 -5.41 7.06 9.68
C MET A 109 -5.43 8.20 10.70
N TYR A 110 -6.43 8.25 11.58
CA TYR A 110 -6.48 9.23 12.66
C TYR A 110 -5.30 9.09 13.63
N SER A 111 -5.02 7.85 14.05
CA SER A 111 -3.95 7.57 15.01
C SER A 111 -2.61 8.05 14.47
N GLN A 112 -2.27 7.68 13.23
CA GLN A 112 -1.02 8.05 12.59
C GLN A 112 -0.92 9.54 12.25
N ALA A 113 -2.00 10.14 11.78
CA ALA A 113 -1.97 11.53 11.31
C ALA A 113 -2.09 12.57 12.42
N VAL A 114 -2.78 12.22 13.51
CA VAL A 114 -3.13 13.15 14.60
C VAL A 114 -2.63 12.65 15.95
N ALA A 115 -3.11 11.50 16.42
CA ALA A 115 -2.95 11.10 17.82
C ALA A 115 -1.47 10.93 18.21
N LEU A 116 -0.73 10.17 17.41
CA LEU A 116 0.68 9.85 17.64
C LEU A 116 1.64 11.02 17.42
N LYS A 117 1.16 12.11 16.80
CA LYS A 117 1.94 13.31 16.48
C LYS A 117 1.60 14.50 17.37
N ARG A 118 0.64 14.34 18.28
CA ARG A 118 0.15 15.44 19.14
C ARG A 118 1.23 15.91 20.12
N ASP A 119 1.91 14.97 20.76
CA ASP A 119 2.80 15.27 21.88
C ASP A 119 4.24 15.50 21.42
N TYR A 120 4.67 14.86 20.32
CA TYR A 120 5.96 15.10 19.68
C TYR A 120 5.93 14.76 18.18
N ASN A 121 6.45 15.66 17.34
CA ASN A 121 6.59 15.45 15.90
C ASN A 121 7.78 16.27 15.37
N ASP A 122 8.86 15.57 15.04
CA ASP A 122 10.04 16.12 14.41
C ASP A 122 9.71 16.60 12.97
N PRO A 123 9.87 17.91 12.67
CA PRO A 123 9.50 18.48 11.37
C PRO A 123 10.28 17.89 10.19
N GLU A 124 11.54 17.47 10.40
CA GLU A 124 12.37 16.91 9.34
C GLU A 124 11.97 15.45 9.07
N VAL A 125 11.68 14.68 10.12
CA VAL A 125 11.10 13.34 10.00
C VAL A 125 9.74 13.39 9.30
N GLU A 126 8.89 14.36 9.64
CA GLU A 126 7.59 14.56 8.98
C GLU A 126 7.75 14.87 7.48
N LYS A 127 8.68 15.77 7.13
CA LYS A 127 8.96 16.12 5.73
C LYS A 127 9.44 14.90 4.93
N GLN A 128 10.36 14.11 5.50
CA GLN A 128 10.87 12.90 4.87
C GLN A 128 9.77 11.85 4.66
N MET A 129 8.89 11.66 5.64
CA MET A 129 7.75 10.76 5.55
C MET A 129 6.84 11.13 4.37
N ILE A 130 6.47 12.42 4.24
CA ILE A 130 5.60 12.89 3.15
C ILE A 130 6.29 12.70 1.80
N ALA A 131 7.56 13.11 1.68
CA ALA A 131 8.32 13.00 0.44
C ALA A 131 8.43 11.54 -0.02
N ARG A 132 8.82 10.62 0.88
CA ARG A 132 8.88 9.20 0.56
C ARG A 132 7.53 8.62 0.18
N SER A 133 6.47 8.95 0.93
CA SER A 133 5.12 8.46 0.62
C SER A 133 4.67 8.89 -0.78
N LEU A 134 4.91 10.16 -1.15
CA LEU A 134 4.61 10.66 -2.49
C LEU A 134 5.46 9.98 -3.56
N THR A 135 6.77 9.80 -3.35
CA THR A 135 7.63 9.12 -4.32
C THR A 135 7.16 7.70 -4.60
N TYR A 136 6.85 6.91 -3.56
CA TYR A 136 6.41 5.52 -3.72
C TYR A 136 5.03 5.44 -4.41
N VAL A 137 4.08 6.29 -3.99
CA VAL A 137 2.77 6.35 -4.64
C VAL A 137 2.90 6.74 -6.11
N LEU A 138 3.65 7.80 -6.44
CA LEU A 138 3.86 8.24 -7.82
C LEU A 138 4.57 7.18 -8.66
N ALA A 139 5.59 6.50 -8.11
CA ALA A 139 6.29 5.43 -8.82
C ALA A 139 5.33 4.27 -9.15
N PHE A 140 4.50 3.86 -8.19
CA PHE A 140 3.51 2.81 -8.40
C PHE A 140 2.45 3.22 -9.44
N MET A 141 1.89 4.42 -9.32
CA MET A 141 0.94 5.00 -10.27
C MET A 141 1.48 5.01 -11.70
N SER A 142 2.71 5.49 -11.86
CA SER A 142 3.40 5.52 -13.15
C SER A 142 3.58 4.11 -13.70
N SER A 143 4.01 3.15 -12.88
CA SER A 143 4.18 1.75 -13.29
C SER A 143 2.88 1.15 -13.83
N CYS A 144 1.78 1.28 -13.08
CA CYS A 144 0.46 0.81 -13.49
C CYS A 144 -0.02 1.47 -14.78
N THR A 145 0.15 2.79 -14.89
CA THR A 145 -0.28 3.56 -16.06
C THR A 145 0.53 3.17 -17.31
N ILE A 146 1.85 2.99 -17.16
CA ILE A 146 2.73 2.51 -18.24
C ILE A 146 2.25 1.15 -18.72
N THR A 147 2.01 0.18 -17.84
CA THR A 147 1.51 -1.15 -18.22
C THR A 147 0.24 -1.06 -19.08
N MET A 148 -0.73 -0.24 -18.69
CA MET A 148 -1.98 -0.06 -19.43
C MET A 148 -1.77 0.57 -20.81
N ILE A 149 -0.94 1.61 -20.88
CA ILE A 149 -0.59 2.27 -22.14
C ILE A 149 0.08 1.27 -23.07
N MET A 150 0.92 0.37 -22.55
CA MET A 150 1.59 -0.63 -23.37
C MET A 150 0.62 -1.64 -23.98
N PHE A 151 -0.37 -2.13 -23.22
CA PHE A 151 -1.44 -2.95 -23.80
C PHE A 151 -2.26 -2.20 -24.85
N ALA A 152 -2.51 -0.91 -24.65
CA ALA A 152 -3.22 -0.09 -25.64
C ALA A 152 -2.39 0.11 -26.93
N ILE A 153 -1.09 0.39 -26.80
CA ILE A 153 -0.17 0.52 -27.93
C ILE A 153 -0.09 -0.79 -28.70
N GLU A 154 0.02 -1.91 -28.00
CA GLU A 154 0.05 -3.25 -28.59
C GLU A 154 -1.22 -3.55 -29.39
N ALA A 155 -2.40 -3.28 -28.82
CA ALA A 155 -3.67 -3.45 -29.53
C ALA A 155 -3.80 -2.54 -30.76
N ILE A 156 -3.35 -1.28 -30.67
CA ILE A 156 -3.33 -0.36 -31.83
C ILE A 156 -2.37 -0.87 -32.90
N TRP A 157 -1.19 -1.38 -32.51
CA TRP A 157 -0.21 -1.92 -33.43
C TRP A 157 -0.77 -3.11 -34.22
N ASP A 158 -1.48 -4.02 -33.55
CA ASP A 158 -2.11 -5.18 -34.20
C ASP A 158 -3.22 -4.77 -35.19
N VAL A 159 -4.00 -3.73 -34.87
CA VAL A 159 -4.97 -3.16 -35.81
C VAL A 159 -4.28 -2.62 -37.07
N ILE A 160 -3.20 -1.85 -36.90
CA ILE A 160 -2.51 -1.19 -38.02
C ILE A 160 -1.72 -2.17 -38.88
N ARG A 161 -1.00 -3.12 -38.28
CA ARG A 161 -0.08 -4.02 -38.99
C ARG A 161 -0.74 -5.29 -39.49
N HIS A 162 -1.63 -5.87 -38.68
CA HIS A 162 -2.23 -7.17 -38.96
C HIS A 162 -3.69 -7.05 -39.40
N GLY A 163 -4.25 -5.84 -39.42
CA GLY A 163 -5.66 -5.62 -39.74
C GLY A 163 -6.60 -6.31 -38.75
N ALA A 164 -6.13 -6.53 -37.51
CA ALA A 164 -6.89 -7.15 -36.44
C ALA A 164 -7.91 -6.18 -35.82
N THR A 165 -8.77 -6.68 -34.94
CA THR A 165 -9.68 -5.85 -34.13
C THR A 165 -8.94 -5.24 -32.94
N PHE A 166 -9.40 -4.09 -32.45
CA PHE A 166 -8.83 -3.45 -31.26
C PHE A 166 -9.21 -4.24 -29.99
N THR A 167 -8.39 -5.23 -29.62
CA THR A 167 -8.68 -6.13 -28.49
C THR A 167 -7.59 -6.02 -27.43
N THR A 168 -7.86 -5.25 -26.38
CA THR A 168 -7.00 -5.16 -25.17
C THR A 168 -7.38 -6.19 -24.11
N LEU A 169 -8.68 -6.43 -23.96
CA LEU A 169 -9.25 -7.44 -23.08
C LEU A 169 -10.08 -8.42 -23.89
N ILE A 170 -9.93 -9.71 -23.57
CA ILE A 170 -10.72 -10.78 -24.16
C ILE A 170 -11.92 -11.02 -23.25
N THR A 171 -13.11 -10.79 -23.78
CA THR A 171 -14.38 -10.86 -23.05
C THR A 171 -15.30 -11.88 -23.70
N ALA A 172 -16.36 -12.30 -23.01
CA ALA A 172 -17.27 -13.32 -23.52
C ALA A 172 -17.97 -12.90 -24.83
N TYR A 173 -18.17 -11.60 -25.00
CA TYR A 173 -18.66 -10.95 -26.21
C TYR A 173 -18.02 -9.55 -26.30
N PRO A 174 -17.56 -9.10 -27.47
CA PRO A 174 -17.64 -9.77 -28.77
C PRO A 174 -16.57 -10.85 -29.02
N ASP A 175 -16.80 -11.71 -30.01
CA ASP A 175 -15.74 -12.59 -30.53
C ASP A 175 -14.55 -11.74 -31.02
N VAL A 176 -13.32 -12.21 -30.82
CA VAL A 176 -12.12 -11.46 -31.22
C VAL A 176 -12.14 -11.10 -32.71
N GLN A 177 -12.74 -11.92 -33.58
CA GLN A 177 -12.80 -11.70 -35.02
C GLN A 177 -14.02 -10.90 -35.47
N ASP A 178 -14.97 -10.58 -34.57
CA ASP A 178 -16.19 -9.85 -34.93
C ASP A 178 -15.89 -8.38 -35.28
N ARG A 179 -16.18 -7.97 -36.51
CA ARG A 179 -15.95 -6.59 -37.01
C ARG A 179 -17.21 -5.73 -37.05
N SER A 180 -18.28 -6.16 -36.38
CA SER A 180 -19.52 -5.39 -36.32
C SER A 180 -19.34 -4.10 -35.50
N ILE A 181 -20.14 -3.07 -35.83
CA ILE A 181 -20.14 -1.79 -35.10
C ILE A 181 -20.46 -2.00 -33.62
N LEU A 182 -21.38 -2.93 -33.32
CA LEU A 182 -21.75 -3.26 -31.94
C LEU A 182 -20.55 -3.86 -31.17
N ALA A 183 -19.79 -4.75 -31.80
CA ALA A 183 -18.59 -5.32 -31.21
C ALA A 183 -17.56 -4.24 -30.86
N ASP A 184 -17.32 -3.27 -31.74
CA ASP A 184 -16.39 -2.18 -31.48
C ASP A 184 -16.85 -1.27 -30.34
N VAL A 185 -18.15 -0.95 -30.25
CA VAL A 185 -18.71 -0.20 -29.13
C VAL A 185 -18.48 -0.94 -27.81
N VAL A 186 -18.72 -2.25 -27.77
CA VAL A 186 -18.50 -3.05 -26.54
C VAL A 186 -17.02 -3.11 -26.16
N ARG A 187 -16.09 -3.23 -27.12
CA ARG A 187 -14.64 -3.19 -26.84
C ARG A 187 -14.20 -1.86 -26.25
N VAL A 188 -14.72 -0.74 -26.76
CA VAL A 188 -14.44 0.60 -26.20
C VAL A 188 -14.99 0.71 -24.77
N LEU A 189 -16.20 0.23 -24.52
CA LEU A 189 -16.80 0.22 -23.17
C LEU A 189 -16.00 -0.66 -22.20
N ALA A 190 -15.56 -1.84 -22.62
CA ALA A 190 -14.72 -2.72 -21.83
C ALA A 190 -13.37 -2.06 -21.49
N PHE A 191 -12.74 -1.40 -22.48
CA PHE A 191 -11.50 -0.67 -22.28
C PHE A 191 -11.66 0.49 -21.28
N VAL A 192 -12.72 1.31 -21.40
CA VAL A 192 -13.01 2.38 -20.43
C VAL A 192 -13.27 1.82 -19.03
N THR A 193 -14.02 0.73 -18.93
CA THR A 193 -14.30 0.05 -17.66
C THR A 193 -13.03 -0.50 -17.02
N TRP A 194 -12.08 -0.99 -17.82
CA TRP A 194 -10.79 -1.46 -17.34
C TRP A 194 -9.93 -0.33 -16.73
N TRP A 195 -9.93 0.86 -17.34
CA TRP A 195 -9.31 2.04 -16.74
C TRP A 195 -9.95 2.43 -15.41
N ILE A 196 -11.29 2.37 -15.32
CA ILE A 196 -12.00 2.62 -14.06
C ILE A 196 -11.58 1.58 -13.00
N PHE A 197 -11.54 0.30 -13.36
CA PHE A 197 -11.04 -0.77 -12.49
C PHE A 197 -9.63 -0.46 -11.97
N LEU A 198 -8.71 -0.04 -12.84
CA LEU A 198 -7.34 0.30 -12.46
C LEU A 198 -7.30 1.44 -11.44
N THR A 199 -8.09 2.50 -11.62
CA THR A 199 -8.10 3.63 -10.67
C THR A 199 -8.51 3.18 -9.26
N LYS A 200 -9.48 2.27 -9.14
CA LYS A 200 -9.89 1.68 -7.86
C LYS A 200 -8.76 0.87 -7.22
N MET A 201 -8.01 0.11 -8.01
CA MET A 201 -6.85 -0.64 -7.51
C MET A 201 -5.77 0.29 -7.00
N VAL A 202 -5.40 1.27 -7.83
CA VAL A 202 -4.51 2.35 -7.47
C VAL A 202 -4.87 2.98 -6.12
N ALA A 203 -6.16 3.21 -5.86
CA ALA A 203 -6.63 3.81 -4.61
C ALA A 203 -6.30 2.96 -3.37
N VAL A 204 -6.33 1.63 -3.49
CA VAL A 204 -5.92 0.72 -2.41
C VAL A 204 -4.44 0.90 -2.07
N TYR A 205 -3.59 0.99 -3.09
CA TYR A 205 -2.14 1.15 -2.88
C TYR A 205 -1.81 2.55 -2.37
N MET A 206 -2.53 3.58 -2.84
CA MET A 206 -2.47 4.95 -2.30
C MET A 206 -2.86 5.03 -0.82
N LEU A 207 -3.60 4.06 -0.30
CA LEU A 207 -3.87 3.95 1.12
C LEU A 207 -2.77 3.16 1.85
N VAL A 208 -2.52 1.91 1.43
CA VAL A 208 -1.68 0.98 2.18
C VAL A 208 -0.22 1.42 2.22
N ILE A 209 0.32 1.95 1.12
CA ILE A 209 1.72 2.40 1.06
C ILE A 209 1.96 3.53 2.07
N PRO A 210 1.22 4.67 2.06
CA PRO A 210 1.40 5.71 3.08
C PRO A 210 1.15 5.25 4.52
N LEU A 211 0.23 4.31 4.79
CA LEU A 211 0.01 3.79 6.14
C LEU A 211 1.24 3.07 6.69
N THR A 212 1.89 2.24 5.87
CA THR A 212 3.13 1.54 6.26
C THR A 212 4.31 2.49 6.41
N ILE A 213 4.49 3.42 5.46
CA ILE A 213 5.56 4.43 5.51
C ILE A 213 5.36 5.35 6.72
N SER A 214 4.15 5.81 7.00
CA SER A 214 3.88 6.67 8.16
C SER A 214 4.23 5.97 9.47
N LEU A 215 3.95 4.67 9.60
CA LEU A 215 4.31 3.92 10.79
C LEU A 215 5.83 3.77 10.95
N ARG A 216 6.55 3.48 9.86
CA ARG A 216 8.03 3.47 9.86
C ARG A 216 8.58 4.79 10.41
N TYR A 217 8.11 5.90 9.85
CA TYR A 217 8.58 7.22 10.27
C TYR A 217 8.09 7.60 11.67
N GLN A 218 7.02 6.98 12.18
CA GLN A 218 6.62 7.15 13.57
C GLN A 218 7.62 6.51 14.53
N PHE A 219 8.17 5.33 14.22
CA PHE A 219 9.28 4.76 15.01
C PHE A 219 10.51 5.65 14.96
N LYS A 220 10.85 6.21 13.80
CA LYS A 220 11.94 7.19 13.66
C LYS A 220 11.70 8.47 14.47
N ASN A 221 10.46 8.96 14.49
CA ASN A 221 10.07 10.11 15.31
C ASN A 221 10.22 9.80 16.81
N LEU A 222 9.87 8.59 17.23
CA LEU A 222 10.04 8.13 18.60
C LEU A 222 11.52 7.96 18.99
N GLN A 223 12.38 7.48 18.07
CA GLN A 223 13.84 7.49 18.28
C GLN A 223 14.35 8.92 18.50
N SER A 224 13.93 9.88 17.66
CA SER A 224 14.29 11.31 17.79
C SER A 224 13.82 11.87 19.15
N TYR A 225 12.60 11.52 19.57
CA TYR A 225 12.06 11.89 20.89
C TYR A 225 12.97 11.44 22.03
N PHE A 226 13.31 10.15 22.10
CA PHE A 226 14.13 9.63 23.19
C PHE A 226 15.54 10.23 23.19
N LEU A 227 16.14 10.46 22.02
CA LEU A 227 17.44 11.14 21.91
C LEU A 227 17.37 12.60 22.40
N SER A 228 16.29 13.31 22.08
CA SER A 228 16.11 14.71 22.52
C SER A 228 15.98 14.86 24.04
N LEU A 229 15.65 13.79 24.77
CA LEU A 229 15.66 13.82 26.24
C LEU A 229 17.06 14.06 26.82
N ALA A 230 18.12 13.68 26.10
CA ALA A 230 19.49 13.89 26.56
C ALA A 230 19.85 15.38 26.63
N GLU A 231 19.29 16.19 25.73
CA GLU A 231 19.51 17.65 25.66
C GLU A 231 19.03 18.37 26.92
N LEU A 232 18.10 17.77 27.70
CA LEU A 232 17.67 18.32 28.98
C LEU A 232 18.83 18.46 29.98
N PHE A 233 19.83 17.60 29.90
CA PHE A 233 20.97 17.63 30.81
C PHE A 233 22.02 18.68 30.43
N GLU A 234 22.04 19.13 29.18
CA GLU A 234 22.95 20.17 28.67
C GLU A 234 22.47 21.59 29.01
N ARG A 235 21.19 21.75 29.34
CA ARG A 235 20.57 23.03 29.71
C ARG A 235 21.18 23.64 30.97
N SER A 236 21.72 24.85 30.90
CA SER A 236 22.33 25.55 32.05
C SER A 236 21.30 26.30 32.91
N ASP A 237 20.08 26.50 32.41
CA ASP A 237 18.99 27.24 33.07
C ASP A 237 18.24 26.43 34.14
N LEU A 238 18.48 25.11 34.22
CA LEU A 238 17.75 24.20 35.11
C LEU A 238 18.67 23.64 36.20
N SER A 239 18.14 23.56 37.42
CA SER A 239 18.79 22.80 38.48
C SER A 239 18.80 21.30 38.16
N GLN A 240 19.75 20.55 38.74
CA GLN A 240 19.84 19.10 38.54
C GLN A 240 18.52 18.37 38.89
N LYS A 241 17.85 18.81 39.95
CA LYS A 241 16.56 18.23 40.38
C LYS A 241 15.46 18.46 39.33
N GLU A 242 15.37 19.67 38.77
CA GLU A 242 14.39 19.98 37.73
C GLU A 242 14.67 19.22 36.42
N LYS A 243 15.95 19.03 36.07
CA LYS A 243 16.35 18.21 34.92
C LYS A 243 15.87 16.77 35.08
N GLU A 244 16.12 16.17 36.24
CA GLU A 244 15.72 14.80 36.54
C GLU A 244 14.18 14.63 36.58
N GLU A 245 13.46 15.58 37.16
CA GLU A 245 11.98 15.55 37.19
C GLU A 245 11.40 15.67 35.78
N LYS A 246 11.91 16.59 34.95
CA LYS A 246 11.50 16.73 33.55
C LYS A 246 11.86 15.51 32.72
N TYR A 247 13.05 14.95 32.94
CA TYR A 247 13.49 13.73 32.28
C TYR A 247 12.59 12.54 32.65
N GLU A 248 12.29 12.33 33.93
CA GLU A 248 11.40 11.25 34.37
C GLU A 248 9.99 11.39 33.77
N ALA A 249 9.45 12.61 33.72
CA ALA A 249 8.17 12.90 33.08
C ALA A 249 8.22 12.65 31.56
N GLY A 250 9.28 13.09 30.88
CA GLY A 250 9.52 12.84 29.47
C GLY A 250 9.66 11.35 29.14
N LEU A 251 10.41 10.60 29.96
CA LEU A 251 10.55 9.16 29.80
C LEU A 251 9.18 8.45 29.92
N LYS A 252 8.34 8.83 30.89
CA LYS A 252 6.97 8.29 31.02
C LYS A 252 6.10 8.61 29.81
N LEU A 253 6.21 9.82 29.27
CA LEU A 253 5.52 10.19 28.03
C LEU A 253 6.03 9.37 26.84
N GLY A 254 7.34 9.18 26.69
CA GLY A 254 7.93 8.34 25.65
C GLY A 254 7.48 6.87 25.73
N ILE A 255 7.39 6.30 26.94
CA ILE A 255 6.85 4.95 27.16
C ILE A 255 5.39 4.87 26.69
N LYS A 256 4.58 5.89 27.01
CA LYS A 256 3.19 5.96 26.54
C LYS A 256 3.12 6.04 25.01
N LEU A 257 3.90 6.92 24.38
CA LEU A 257 3.98 7.06 22.93
C LEU A 257 4.44 5.77 22.25
N HIS A 258 5.38 5.04 22.85
CA HIS A 258 5.81 3.73 22.38
C HIS A 258 4.65 2.71 22.40
N SER A 259 3.93 2.61 23.52
CA SER A 259 2.79 1.70 23.65
C SER A 259 1.66 2.03 22.67
N GLU A 260 1.36 3.31 22.46
CA GLU A 260 0.38 3.77 21.46
C GLU A 260 0.85 3.47 20.03
N THR A 261 2.15 3.61 19.75
CA THR A 261 2.74 3.26 18.44
C THR A 261 2.68 1.76 18.17
N LEU A 262 2.95 0.91 19.16
CA LEU A 262 2.80 -0.54 19.03
C LEU A 262 1.35 -0.94 18.76
N SER A 263 0.40 -0.37 19.48
CA SER A 263 -1.04 -0.61 19.25
C SER A 263 -1.45 -0.17 17.84
N CYS A 264 -0.95 0.97 17.37
CA CYS A 264 -1.19 1.43 16.01
C CYS A 264 -0.54 0.52 14.95
N ALA A 265 0.61 -0.09 15.25
CA ALA A 265 1.23 -1.07 14.38
C ALA A 265 0.35 -2.31 14.22
N GLU A 266 -0.19 -2.84 15.32
CA GLU A 266 -1.14 -3.97 15.30
C GLU A 266 -2.40 -3.63 14.49
N ASP A 267 -3.00 -2.45 14.71
CA ASP A 267 -4.16 -2.01 13.93
C ASP A 267 -3.84 -1.84 12.43
N THR A 268 -2.63 -1.35 12.11
CA THR A 268 -2.15 -1.22 10.72
C THR A 268 -2.01 -2.59 10.07
N GLN A 269 -1.42 -3.55 10.78
CA GLN A 269 -1.31 -4.94 10.33
C GLN A 269 -2.69 -5.53 10.08
N ASP A 270 -3.65 -5.34 10.98
CA ASP A 270 -5.02 -5.87 10.83
C ASP A 270 -5.76 -5.30 9.63
N VAL A 271 -5.59 -4.00 9.35
CA VAL A 271 -6.18 -3.34 8.18
C VAL A 271 -5.53 -3.80 6.87
N CYS A 272 -4.21 -4.00 6.88
CA CYS A 272 -3.44 -4.31 5.67
C CYS A 272 -3.25 -5.82 5.42
N ARG A 273 -3.54 -6.69 6.39
CA ARG A 273 -3.29 -8.15 6.33
C ARG A 273 -3.89 -8.80 5.08
N GLY A 274 -5.13 -8.45 4.75
CA GLY A 274 -5.81 -8.98 3.57
C GLY A 274 -5.10 -8.61 2.27
N VAL A 275 -4.69 -7.33 2.14
CA VAL A 275 -3.97 -6.83 0.97
C VAL A 275 -2.57 -7.43 0.88
N PHE A 276 -1.82 -7.49 1.98
CA PHE A 276 -0.49 -8.13 1.99
C PHE A 276 -0.54 -9.60 1.60
N SER A 277 -1.49 -10.35 2.16
CA SER A 277 -1.69 -11.76 1.86
C SER A 277 -2.08 -11.97 0.40
N GLY A 278 -3.04 -11.17 -0.07
CA GLY A 278 -3.49 -11.19 -1.45
C GLY A 278 -2.38 -10.84 -2.43
N GLN A 279 -1.52 -9.86 -2.11
CA GLN A 279 -0.39 -9.47 -2.95
C GLN A 279 0.63 -10.61 -3.10
N ILE A 280 0.92 -11.37 -2.03
CA ILE A 280 1.84 -12.51 -2.10
C ILE A 280 1.30 -13.57 -3.07
N ILE A 281 0.03 -13.94 -2.90
CA ILE A 281 -0.64 -14.92 -3.78
C ILE A 281 -0.65 -14.40 -5.22
N PHE A 282 -1.04 -13.13 -5.40
CA PHE A 282 -1.08 -12.45 -6.69
C PHE A 282 0.28 -12.50 -7.39
N ASN A 283 1.37 -12.18 -6.68
CA ASN A 283 2.71 -12.19 -7.23
C ASN A 283 3.15 -13.58 -7.69
N ILE A 284 2.95 -14.62 -6.86
CA ILE A 284 3.34 -15.98 -7.20
C ILE A 284 2.59 -16.47 -8.44
N LEU A 285 1.26 -16.35 -8.43
CA LEU A 285 0.43 -16.82 -9.54
C LEU A 285 0.75 -16.08 -10.84
N LEU A 286 0.83 -14.75 -10.79
CA LEU A 286 1.08 -13.96 -12.00
C LEU A 286 2.49 -14.18 -12.54
N LEU A 287 3.52 -14.28 -11.69
CA LEU A 287 4.87 -14.52 -12.18
C LEU A 287 4.98 -15.85 -12.92
N ILE A 288 4.37 -16.93 -12.40
CA ILE A 288 4.37 -18.23 -13.08
C ILE A 288 3.70 -18.11 -14.45
N VAL A 289 2.53 -17.48 -14.52
CA VAL A 289 1.79 -17.31 -15.78
C VAL A 289 2.54 -16.43 -16.78
N LEU A 290 3.11 -15.30 -16.33
CA LEU A 290 3.86 -14.37 -17.18
C LEU A 290 5.15 -15.01 -17.71
N MET A 291 5.84 -15.82 -16.91
CA MET A 291 7.02 -16.57 -17.38
C MET A 291 6.64 -17.66 -18.39
N ALA A 292 5.53 -18.39 -18.16
CA ALA A 292 4.99 -19.33 -19.13
C ALA A 292 4.67 -18.65 -20.46
N GLN A 293 3.98 -17.51 -20.41
CA GLN A 293 3.65 -16.70 -21.59
C GLN A 293 4.90 -16.29 -22.39
N MET A 294 6.00 -15.92 -21.70
CA MET A 294 7.27 -15.52 -22.33
C MET A 294 7.97 -16.67 -23.07
N VAL A 295 7.75 -17.92 -22.66
CA VAL A 295 8.33 -19.10 -23.34
C VAL A 295 7.49 -19.56 -24.50
N THR A 296 6.18 -19.55 -24.37
CA THR A 296 5.25 -20.13 -25.34
C THR A 296 4.83 -19.17 -26.44
N SER A 297 4.81 -17.85 -26.17
CA SER A 297 4.36 -16.86 -27.16
C SER A 297 5.44 -16.53 -28.18
N GLU A 298 5.02 -16.20 -29.41
CA GLU A 298 5.95 -15.71 -30.44
C GLU A 298 6.72 -14.47 -29.95
N ARG A 299 8.05 -14.56 -30.04
CA ARG A 299 8.99 -13.55 -29.57
C ARG A 299 9.11 -12.40 -30.56
N THR A 300 8.08 -11.57 -30.67
CA THR A 300 8.20 -10.24 -31.28
C THR A 300 8.42 -9.19 -30.19
N PHE A 301 9.23 -8.17 -30.48
CA PHE A 301 9.53 -7.10 -29.52
C PHE A 301 8.26 -6.41 -28.98
N VAL A 302 7.24 -6.25 -29.82
CA VAL A 302 5.96 -5.64 -29.43
C VAL A 302 5.16 -6.59 -28.53
N ASN A 303 5.14 -7.89 -28.83
CA ASN A 303 4.41 -8.89 -28.03
C ASN A 303 5.02 -9.13 -26.64
N MET A 304 6.31 -8.86 -26.46
CA MET A 304 6.99 -9.01 -25.17
C MET A 304 6.79 -7.79 -24.26
N PHE A 305 6.46 -6.62 -24.83
CA PHE A 305 6.50 -5.37 -24.08
C PHE A 305 5.42 -5.30 -23.00
N GLY A 306 4.17 -5.70 -23.30
CA GLY A 306 3.08 -5.77 -22.32
C GLY A 306 3.37 -6.76 -21.18
N THR A 307 3.88 -7.95 -21.52
CA THR A 307 4.23 -9.01 -20.56
C THR A 307 5.35 -8.59 -19.63
N VAL A 308 6.44 -8.00 -20.17
CA VAL A 308 7.56 -7.50 -19.38
C VAL A 308 7.15 -6.31 -18.52
N ALA A 309 6.40 -5.35 -19.06
CA ALA A 309 5.89 -4.21 -18.29
C ALA A 309 4.99 -4.67 -17.13
N THR A 310 4.13 -5.66 -17.35
CA THR A 310 3.29 -6.26 -16.30
C THR A 310 4.14 -6.96 -15.25
N SER A 311 5.14 -7.72 -15.67
CA SER A 311 6.06 -8.43 -14.78
C SER A 311 6.83 -7.46 -13.88
N CYS A 312 7.36 -6.37 -14.45
CA CYS A 312 8.00 -5.29 -13.70
C CYS A 312 7.03 -4.66 -12.69
N THR A 313 5.82 -4.30 -13.10
CA THR A 313 4.81 -3.73 -12.20
C THR A 313 4.46 -4.67 -11.05
N VAL A 314 4.30 -5.97 -11.31
CA VAL A 314 3.99 -6.99 -10.29
C VAL A 314 5.16 -7.17 -9.31
N ILE A 315 6.40 -7.18 -9.79
CA ILE A 315 7.60 -7.28 -8.96
C ILE A 315 7.78 -6.03 -8.11
N THR A 316 7.73 -4.84 -8.72
CA THR A 316 7.90 -3.55 -8.04
C THR A 316 6.83 -3.32 -6.99
N SER A 317 5.56 -3.63 -7.30
CA SER A 317 4.46 -3.48 -6.35
C SER A 317 4.61 -4.39 -5.13
N THR A 318 5.03 -5.65 -5.34
CA THR A 318 5.30 -6.59 -4.25
C THR A 318 6.50 -6.16 -3.42
N GLY A 319 7.57 -5.70 -4.08
CA GLY A 319 8.75 -5.13 -3.43
C GLY A 319 8.37 -3.95 -2.54
N PHE A 320 7.56 -3.02 -3.02
CA PHE A 320 7.11 -1.86 -2.24
C PHE A 320 6.40 -2.27 -0.95
N PHE A 321 5.50 -3.25 -0.97
CA PHE A 321 4.85 -3.69 0.26
C PHE A 321 5.83 -4.34 1.23
N MET A 322 6.68 -5.25 0.75
CA MET A 322 7.59 -6.01 1.60
C MET A 322 8.74 -5.17 2.15
N TRP A 323 9.27 -4.23 1.36
CA TRP A 323 10.32 -3.32 1.79
C TRP A 323 9.78 -2.30 2.79
N ASN A 324 8.63 -1.68 2.52
CA ASN A 324 8.07 -0.72 3.48
C ASN A 324 7.66 -1.39 4.80
N ALA A 325 7.10 -2.60 4.75
CA ALA A 325 6.81 -3.38 5.95
C ALA A 325 8.09 -3.81 6.70
N GLY A 326 9.12 -4.25 5.99
CA GLY A 326 10.41 -4.60 6.58
C GLY A 326 11.12 -3.39 7.21
N ASP A 327 11.01 -2.21 6.59
CA ASP A 327 11.56 -0.97 7.13
C ASP A 327 10.90 -0.59 8.46
N VAL A 328 9.62 -0.90 8.69
CA VAL A 328 8.98 -0.71 10.01
C VAL A 328 9.71 -1.56 11.06
N THR A 329 9.97 -2.83 10.77
CA THR A 329 10.71 -3.73 11.66
C THR A 329 12.11 -3.19 11.97
N VAL A 330 12.81 -2.69 10.95
CA VAL A 330 14.16 -2.13 11.08
C VAL A 330 14.15 -0.89 11.96
N GLU A 331 13.29 0.09 11.69
CA GLU A 331 13.22 1.33 12.48
C GLU A 331 12.73 1.07 13.92
N ALA A 332 11.86 0.09 14.14
CA ALA A 332 11.49 -0.34 15.48
C ALA A 332 12.70 -0.93 16.23
N SER A 333 13.58 -1.67 15.56
CA SER A 333 14.76 -2.29 16.19
C SER A 333 15.83 -1.29 16.69
N TYR A 334 15.83 -0.05 16.20
CA TYR A 334 16.73 1.00 16.67
C TYR A 334 16.23 1.74 17.92
N LEU A 335 14.95 1.56 18.27
CA LEU A 335 14.35 2.23 19.42
C LEU A 335 15.00 1.91 20.78
N PRO A 336 15.35 0.65 21.11
CA PRO A 336 16.09 0.34 22.34
C PRO A 336 17.40 1.11 22.46
N THR A 337 18.12 1.29 21.34
CA THR A 337 19.37 2.04 21.28
C THR A 337 19.11 3.53 21.54
N ALA A 338 18.07 4.11 20.94
CA ALA A 338 17.68 5.49 21.22
C ALA A 338 17.28 5.70 22.69
N ILE A 339 16.56 4.75 23.30
CA ILE A 339 16.22 4.77 24.73
C ILE A 339 17.49 4.70 25.58
N TYR A 340 18.45 3.84 25.21
CA TYR A 340 19.73 3.73 25.92
C TYR A 340 20.51 5.05 25.90
N PHE A 341 20.49 5.78 24.78
CA PHE A 341 21.16 7.07 24.63
C PHE A 341 20.32 8.28 25.07
N SER A 342 19.18 8.08 25.72
CA SER A 342 18.30 9.18 26.16
C SER A 342 18.88 10.07 27.28
N GLY A 343 20.06 9.75 27.83
CA GLY A 343 20.70 10.56 28.87
C GLY A 343 20.40 10.13 30.31
N TRP A 344 19.73 8.99 30.52
CA TRP A 344 19.37 8.44 31.83
C TRP A 344 20.54 8.34 32.82
N GLN A 345 21.77 8.16 32.32
CA GLN A 345 22.99 8.06 33.12
C GLN A 345 23.32 9.33 33.93
N HIS A 346 22.76 10.48 33.53
CA HIS A 346 22.96 11.74 34.23
C HIS A 346 22.05 11.92 35.46
N CYS A 347 21.09 11.01 35.69
CA CYS A 347 20.23 11.04 36.88
C CYS A 347 20.98 10.55 38.13
N GLN A 348 20.83 11.27 39.25
CA GLN A 348 21.56 11.04 40.51
C GLN A 348 20.66 10.49 41.63
N ARG A 349 21.26 9.76 42.59
CA ARG A 349 20.60 9.28 43.82
C ARG A 349 19.26 8.55 43.56
N ASP A 350 18.17 9.01 44.16
CA ASP A 350 16.87 8.32 44.16
C ASP A 350 16.18 8.34 42.79
N SER A 351 16.35 9.41 42.00
CA SER A 351 15.80 9.49 40.64
C SER A 351 16.45 8.44 39.73
N SER A 352 17.76 8.22 39.90
CA SER A 352 18.54 7.24 39.16
C SER A 352 17.97 5.82 39.30
N MET A 353 17.60 5.41 40.52
CA MET A 353 17.05 4.06 40.74
C MET A 353 15.70 3.86 40.04
N ARG A 354 14.81 4.86 40.09
CA ARG A 354 13.49 4.78 39.43
C ARG A 354 13.62 4.82 37.91
N VAL A 355 14.39 5.77 37.39
CA VAL A 355 14.65 5.94 35.96
C VAL A 355 15.27 4.68 35.36
N ARG A 356 16.29 4.10 36.00
CA ARG A 356 16.94 2.86 35.51
C ARG A 356 15.95 1.72 35.33
N ARG A 357 15.02 1.53 36.29
CA ARG A 357 13.98 0.51 36.17
C ARG A 357 13.07 0.78 34.98
N LEU A 358 12.61 2.02 34.81
CA LEU A 358 11.77 2.41 33.67
C LEU A 358 12.49 2.21 32.33
N VAL A 359 13.76 2.62 32.23
CA VAL A 359 14.59 2.45 31.03
C VAL A 359 14.76 0.98 30.68
N VAL A 360 15.15 0.13 31.64
CA VAL A 360 15.33 -1.31 31.41
C VAL A 360 14.04 -1.97 30.95
N THR A 361 12.92 -1.68 31.61
CA THR A 361 11.61 -2.20 31.19
C THR A 361 11.24 -1.72 29.79
N CYS A 362 11.39 -0.42 29.51
CA CYS A 362 11.08 0.15 28.20
C CYS A 362 11.93 -0.44 27.08
N MET A 363 13.24 -0.61 27.31
CA MET A 363 14.17 -1.25 26.38
C MET A 363 13.79 -2.72 26.14
N SER A 364 13.47 -3.47 27.20
CA SER A 364 13.06 -4.87 27.07
C SER A 364 11.80 -5.03 26.21
N HIS A 365 10.83 -4.13 26.34
CA HIS A 365 9.66 -4.11 25.47
C HIS A 365 9.99 -3.67 24.04
N ALA A 366 10.85 -2.66 23.85
CA ALA A 366 11.26 -2.17 22.54
C ALA A 366 12.12 -3.19 21.75
N GLN A 367 12.75 -4.15 22.43
CA GLN A 367 13.48 -5.25 21.79
C GLN A 367 12.56 -6.31 21.18
N GLN A 368 11.26 -6.30 21.50
CA GLN A 368 10.32 -7.20 20.84
C GLN A 368 10.10 -6.75 19.39
N PRO A 369 10.33 -7.63 18.41
CA PRO A 369 10.31 -7.23 17.01
C PRO A 369 8.89 -6.94 16.54
N VAL A 370 8.71 -5.78 15.91
CA VAL A 370 7.44 -5.40 15.29
C VAL A 370 7.40 -5.95 13.87
N ILE A 371 6.78 -7.13 13.71
CA ILE A 371 6.80 -7.87 12.44
C ILE A 371 5.42 -7.88 11.80
N PHE A 372 5.33 -7.36 10.58
CA PHE A 372 4.16 -7.56 9.72
C PHE A 372 4.21 -8.91 9.01
N LYS A 373 3.05 -9.57 8.96
CA LYS A 373 2.92 -10.93 8.40
C LYS A 373 1.86 -10.98 7.31
N GLY A 374 2.22 -11.52 6.15
CA GLY A 374 1.28 -11.99 5.12
C GLY A 374 0.88 -13.44 5.37
N LEU A 375 -0.33 -13.82 4.99
CA LEU A 375 -0.91 -15.16 5.19
C LEU A 375 -0.90 -15.66 6.64
N GLY A 376 -0.63 -14.80 7.61
CA GLY A 376 -0.51 -15.12 9.04
C GLY A 376 0.87 -15.60 9.49
N TYR A 377 1.73 -16.07 8.58
CA TYR A 377 3.03 -16.66 8.93
C TYR A 377 4.22 -16.15 8.11
N ILE A 378 4.02 -15.56 6.93
CA ILE A 378 5.11 -15.04 6.11
C ILE A 378 5.48 -13.64 6.60
N GLU A 379 6.65 -13.50 7.19
CA GLU A 379 7.18 -12.20 7.60
C GLU A 379 7.44 -11.31 6.37
N LEU A 380 6.90 -10.09 6.36
CA LEU A 380 7.12 -9.16 5.27
C LEU A 380 8.48 -8.51 5.44
N SER A 381 9.43 -8.91 4.60
CA SER A 381 10.81 -8.46 4.63
C SER A 381 11.45 -8.50 3.24
N TYR A 382 12.60 -7.85 3.09
CA TYR A 382 13.42 -7.94 1.88
C TYR A 382 13.79 -9.40 1.55
N GLN A 383 14.08 -10.20 2.57
CA GLN A 383 14.43 -11.61 2.40
C GLN A 383 13.23 -12.42 1.87
N SER A 384 12.05 -12.20 2.43
CA SER A 384 10.83 -12.88 1.97
C SER A 384 10.46 -12.51 0.54
N PHE A 385 10.67 -11.25 0.14
CA PHE A 385 10.51 -10.80 -1.24
C PHE A 385 11.40 -11.60 -2.21
N ILE A 386 12.70 -11.70 -1.92
CA ILE A 386 13.64 -12.47 -2.74
C ILE A 386 13.22 -13.94 -2.79
N THR A 387 12.85 -14.53 -1.64
CA THR A 387 12.39 -15.91 -1.57
C THR A 387 11.18 -16.15 -2.46
N ILE A 388 10.17 -15.28 -2.41
CA ILE A 388 8.94 -15.42 -3.21
C ILE A 388 9.24 -15.34 -4.71
N VAL A 389 10.07 -14.38 -5.14
CA VAL A 389 10.48 -14.26 -6.55
C VAL A 389 11.26 -15.50 -7.00
N LYS A 390 12.21 -15.97 -6.19
CA LYS A 390 12.99 -17.19 -6.48
C LYS A 390 12.10 -18.43 -6.53
N SER A 391 11.18 -18.59 -5.60
CA SER A 391 10.25 -19.71 -5.57
C SER A 391 9.36 -19.74 -6.81
N SER A 392 8.86 -18.58 -7.25
CA SER A 392 8.08 -18.47 -8.49
C SER A 392 8.90 -18.93 -9.70
N TYR A 393 10.16 -18.48 -9.79
CA TYR A 393 11.10 -18.92 -10.83
C TYR A 393 11.40 -20.41 -10.77
N SER A 394 11.66 -20.97 -9.58
CA SER A 394 11.93 -22.40 -9.40
C SER A 394 10.74 -23.27 -9.82
N VAL A 395 9.50 -22.89 -9.47
CA VAL A 395 8.30 -23.61 -9.93
C VAL A 395 8.23 -23.59 -11.45
N PHE A 396 8.45 -22.43 -12.05
CA PHE A 396 8.46 -22.29 -13.50
C PHE A 396 9.54 -23.16 -14.16
N SER A 397 10.79 -23.14 -13.69
CA SER A 397 11.90 -23.95 -14.25
C SER A 397 11.74 -25.46 -14.07
N VAL A 398 10.82 -25.92 -13.23
CA VAL A 398 10.48 -27.35 -13.13
C VAL A 398 9.37 -27.73 -14.11
N LEU A 399 8.47 -26.80 -14.42
CA LEU A 399 7.35 -27.03 -15.34
C LEU A 399 7.74 -26.89 -16.82
N TYR A 400 8.81 -26.13 -17.11
CA TYR A 400 9.34 -25.83 -18.44
C TYR A 400 10.86 -25.97 -18.45
#